data_AF-A0A2E4EDF6-F1
#
_entry.id   AF-A0A2E4EDF6-F1
#
_cell.length_a   1.000
_cell.length_b   1.000
_cell.length_c   1.000
_cell.angle_alpha   90.00
_cell.angle_beta   90.00
_cell.angle_gamma   90.00
#
_symmetry.space_group_name_H-M   'P 1'
#
loop_
_entity.id
_entity.type
_entity.pdbx_description
1 polymer ?
#
loop_
_entity_poly.entity_id
_entity_poly.type
_entity_poly.pdbx_seq_one_letter_code
_entity_poly.pdbx_strand_id
1 'polypeptide(L)'
;MANQPKKGVQITLPKSLAERFSFLRRLKHRAPNLNRDMEKLVEEFVSSMEDKLRIDKDSWRRSKSCPKCSTGVLFIKRKKNDPSARPFYGCSHFPECRHTENAPEQTNHRKKK
;
A
#
# COMPACT_ATOMS: atom_id res chain seq x y z
N MET A 1 7.59 25.30 -9.84
CA MET A 1 7.01 24.37 -8.85
C MET A 1 6.61 23.10 -9.59
N ALA A 2 7.33 22.00 -9.38
CA ALA A 2 7.11 20.77 -10.13
C ALA A 2 5.76 20.13 -9.77
N ASN A 3 4.86 20.00 -10.75
CA ASN A 3 3.58 19.34 -10.62
C ASN A 3 3.82 17.83 -10.44
N GLN A 4 3.71 17.32 -9.21
CA GLN A 4 3.90 15.89 -8.94
C GLN A 4 2.80 15.09 -9.68
N PRO A 5 3.15 13.97 -10.35
CA PRO A 5 2.18 13.16 -11.07
C PRO A 5 1.24 12.48 -10.08
N LYS A 6 0.01 12.99 -9.96
CA LYS A 6 -1.06 12.31 -9.22
C LYS A 6 -1.51 11.10 -10.03
N LYS A 7 -1.26 9.90 -9.53
CA LYS A 7 -1.83 8.66 -10.11
C LYS A 7 -3.24 8.49 -9.56
N GLY A 8 -4.24 8.49 -10.46
CA GLY A 8 -5.62 8.20 -10.09
C GLY A 8 -5.82 6.69 -9.88
N VAL A 9 -6.62 6.33 -8.88
CA VAL A 9 -7.07 4.96 -8.64
C VAL A 9 -8.55 4.87 -9.03
N GLN A 10 -8.93 3.88 -9.82
CA GLN A 10 -10.34 3.58 -10.09
C GLN A 10 -10.89 2.73 -8.95
N ILE A 11 -11.96 3.20 -8.31
CA ILE A 11 -12.67 2.47 -7.25
C ILE A 11 -14.12 2.21 -7.68
N THR A 12 -14.59 0.98 -7.51
CA THR A 12 -15.99 0.62 -7.75
C THR A 12 -16.79 0.88 -6.48
N LEU A 13 -17.85 1.67 -6.59
CA LEU A 13 -18.75 2.00 -5.47
C LEU A 13 -20.17 1.50 -5.76
N PRO A 14 -20.94 1.10 -4.74
CA PRO A 14 -22.37 0.86 -4.89
C PRO A 14 -23.09 2.08 -5.47
N LYS A 15 -24.10 1.85 -6.32
CA LYS A 15 -24.83 2.91 -7.04
C LYS A 15 -25.34 4.02 -6.10
N SER A 16 -25.98 3.63 -5.00
CA SER A 16 -26.53 4.56 -4.01
C SER A 16 -25.45 5.45 -3.35
N LEU A 17 -24.25 4.91 -3.14
CA LEU A 17 -23.13 5.66 -2.57
C LEU A 17 -22.55 6.65 -3.59
N ALA A 18 -22.40 6.21 -4.85
CA ALA A 18 -21.93 7.05 -5.94
C ALA A 18 -22.88 8.24 -6.21
N GLU A 19 -24.19 8.01 -6.15
CA GLU A 19 -25.22 9.06 -6.30
C GLU A 19 -25.16 10.08 -5.16
N ARG A 20 -25.07 9.60 -3.90
CA ARG A 20 -24.91 10.48 -2.71
C ARG A 20 -23.62 11.30 -2.78
N PHE A 21 -22.50 10.69 -3.17
CA PHE A 21 -21.23 11.37 -3.36
C PHE A 21 -21.31 12.44 -4.46
N SER A 22 -21.98 12.12 -5.56
CA SER A 22 -22.22 13.06 -6.67
C SER A 22 -23.08 14.25 -6.27
N PHE A 23 -24.03 14.06 -5.36
CA PHE A 23 -24.83 15.14 -4.77
C PHE A 23 -23.97 16.06 -3.90
N LEU A 24 -23.16 15.51 -3.00
CA LEU A 24 -22.28 16.30 -2.12
C LEU A 24 -21.30 17.18 -2.92
N ARG A 25 -20.80 16.69 -4.06
CA ARG A 25 -19.91 17.46 -4.94
C ARG A 25 -20.54 18.73 -5.52
N ARG A 26 -21.87 18.83 -5.57
CA ARG A 26 -22.59 20.02 -6.07
C ARG A 26 -22.67 21.15 -5.03
N LEU A 27 -22.37 20.87 -3.76
CA LEU A 27 -22.46 21.84 -2.66
C LEU A 27 -21.21 22.73 -2.58
N LYS A 28 -20.91 23.49 -3.65
CA LYS A 28 -19.68 24.30 -3.81
C LYS A 28 -19.40 25.33 -2.70
N HIS A 29 -20.44 25.83 -2.01
CA HIS A 29 -20.30 26.88 -0.97
C HIS A 29 -20.32 26.37 0.48
N ARG A 30 -20.53 25.07 0.68
CA ARG A 30 -20.54 24.43 2.01
C ARG A 30 -19.66 23.19 2.11
N ALA A 31 -19.11 22.72 0.99
CA ALA A 31 -18.24 21.56 1.00
C ALA A 31 -16.84 21.95 1.51
N PRO A 32 -16.32 21.28 2.56
CA PRO A 32 -14.90 21.31 2.86
C PRO A 32 -14.08 20.78 1.67
N ASN A 33 -12.76 20.99 1.68
CA ASN A 33 -11.89 20.54 0.59
C ASN A 33 -11.86 19.00 0.55
N LEU A 34 -12.82 18.44 -0.20
CA LEU A 34 -13.12 17.01 -0.27
C LEU A 34 -11.88 16.18 -0.64
N ASN A 35 -10.99 16.72 -1.48
CA ASN A 35 -9.75 16.04 -1.84
C ASN A 35 -8.83 15.85 -0.64
N ARG A 36 -8.69 16.86 0.23
CA ARG A 36 -7.86 16.80 1.42
C ARG A 36 -8.42 15.85 2.47
N ASP A 37 -9.75 15.87 2.65
CA ASP A 37 -10.41 14.99 3.62
C ASP A 37 -10.36 13.52 3.16
N MET A 38 -10.53 13.28 1.85
CA MET A 38 -10.33 11.94 1.29
C MET A 38 -8.88 11.46 1.39
N GLU A 39 -7.89 12.34 1.17
CA GLU A 39 -6.48 11.97 1.30
C GLU A 39 -6.15 11.47 2.72
N LYS A 40 -6.62 12.17 3.76
CA LYS A 40 -6.47 11.73 5.15
C LYS A 40 -7.17 10.41 5.44
N LEU A 41 -8.42 10.27 5.02
CA LEU A 41 -9.20 9.05 5.24
C LEU A 41 -8.52 7.83 4.60
N VAL A 42 -8.01 8.00 3.37
CA VAL A 42 -7.29 6.95 2.65
C VAL A 42 -5.95 6.65 3.32
N GLU A 43 -5.21 7.66 3.79
CA GLU A 43 -3.95 7.48 4.51
C GLU A 43 -4.14 6.67 5.80
N GLU A 44 -5.14 7.02 6.61
CA GLU A 44 -5.48 6.28 7.84
C GLU A 44 -5.90 4.84 7.53
N PHE A 45 -6.70 4.65 6.49
CA PHE A 45 -7.11 3.31 6.05
C PHE A 45 -5.92 2.46 5.58
N VAL A 46 -5.05 3.01 4.75
CA VAL A 46 -3.85 2.32 4.26
C VAL A 46 -2.92 1.97 5.43
N SER A 47 -2.66 2.92 6.32
CA SER A 47 -1.85 2.70 7.53
C SER A 47 -2.42 1.57 8.41
N SER A 48 -3.74 1.56 8.62
CA SER A 48 -4.40 0.48 9.37
C SER A 48 -4.27 -0.88 8.68
N MET A 49 -4.36 -0.92 7.36
CA MET A 49 -4.21 -2.17 6.58
C MET A 49 -2.76 -2.67 6.57
N GLU A 50 -1.79 -1.77 6.42
CA GLU A 50 -0.36 -2.10 6.50
C GLU A 50 -0.02 -2.69 7.86
N ASP A 51 -0.52 -2.12 8.95
CA ASP A 51 -0.29 -2.63 10.31
C ASP A 51 -0.95 -4.02 10.53
N LYS A 52 -2.24 -4.15 10.17
CA LYS A 52 -2.97 -5.42 10.25
C LYS A 52 -2.29 -6.54 9.47
N LEU A 53 -1.78 -6.22 8.28
CA LEU A 53 -1.07 -7.16 7.43
C LEU A 53 0.43 -7.27 7.76
N ARG A 54 0.93 -6.48 8.72
CA ARG A 54 2.34 -6.36 9.11
C ARG A 54 3.26 -6.13 7.90
N ILE A 55 2.81 -5.27 6.99
CA ILE A 55 3.55 -4.87 5.79
C ILE A 55 4.32 -3.60 6.13
N ASP A 56 5.61 -3.58 5.80
CA ASP A 56 6.44 -2.40 5.92
C ASP A 56 6.00 -1.32 4.91
N LYS A 57 5.94 -0.05 5.33
CA LYS A 57 5.46 1.09 4.52
C LYS A 57 6.24 1.28 3.21
N ASP A 58 7.46 0.76 3.11
CA ASP A 58 8.28 0.84 1.89
C ASP A 58 8.25 -0.46 1.06
N SER A 59 7.56 -1.50 1.52
CA SER A 59 7.56 -2.82 0.89
C SER A 59 7.06 -2.78 -0.56
N TRP A 60 6.08 -1.92 -0.86
CA TRP A 60 5.54 -1.73 -2.22
C TRP A 60 6.59 -1.24 -3.23
N ARG A 61 7.60 -0.44 -2.81
CA ARG A 61 8.66 0.05 -3.72
C ARG A 61 9.57 -1.04 -4.24
N ARG A 62 9.76 -2.08 -3.43
CA ARG A 62 10.62 -3.23 -3.74
C ARG A 62 9.81 -4.45 -4.14
N SER A 63 8.50 -4.30 -4.27
CA SER A 63 7.63 -5.39 -4.70
C SER A 63 7.90 -5.75 -6.16
N LYS A 64 7.82 -7.04 -6.47
CA LYS A 64 8.03 -7.56 -7.83
C LYS A 64 7.08 -8.71 -8.12
N SER A 65 6.77 -8.96 -9.38
CA SER A 65 5.92 -10.10 -9.76
C SER A 65 6.56 -11.42 -9.35
N CYS A 66 5.75 -12.36 -8.88
CA CYS A 66 6.21 -13.68 -8.46
C CYS A 66 6.51 -14.55 -9.70
N PRO A 67 7.75 -15.05 -9.87
CA PRO A 67 8.12 -15.85 -11.05
C PRO A 67 7.49 -17.25 -11.04
N LYS A 68 6.98 -17.72 -9.89
CA LYS A 68 6.40 -19.06 -9.74
C LYS A 68 4.94 -19.14 -10.13
N CYS A 69 4.12 -18.15 -9.73
CA CYS A 69 2.68 -18.16 -9.98
C CYS A 69 2.23 -17.10 -11.00
N SER A 70 3.10 -16.14 -11.32
CA SER A 70 2.87 -15.00 -12.23
C SER A 70 1.71 -14.06 -11.87
N THR A 71 0.78 -14.47 -11.01
CA THR A 71 -0.37 -13.70 -10.53
C THR A 71 -0.09 -13.01 -9.20
N GLY A 72 0.83 -13.54 -8.40
CA GLY A 72 1.18 -13.00 -7.10
C GLY A 72 2.29 -11.96 -7.16
N VAL A 73 2.40 -11.19 -6.09
CA VAL A 73 3.46 -10.20 -5.88
C VAL A 73 4.36 -10.69 -4.76
N LEU A 74 5.67 -10.65 -4.99
CA LEU A 74 6.70 -10.81 -3.97
C LEU A 74 6.93 -9.47 -3.28
N PHE A 75 6.84 -9.48 -1.96
CA PHE A 75 7.11 -8.31 -1.12
C PHE A 75 7.87 -8.73 0.12
N ILE A 76 8.50 -7.76 0.78
CA ILE A 76 9.38 -8.05 1.93
C ILE A 76 8.53 -8.38 3.15
N LYS A 77 8.81 -9.53 3.76
CA LYS A 77 8.25 -10.03 5.02
C LYS A 77 9.37 -10.23 6.05
N ARG A 78 9.00 -10.15 7.33
CA ARG A 78 9.86 -10.54 8.46
C ARG A 78 9.23 -11.71 9.22
N LYS A 79 10.04 -12.58 9.81
CA LYS A 79 9.52 -13.70 10.61
C LYS A 79 8.85 -13.15 11.88
N LYS A 80 7.65 -13.67 12.19
CA LYS A 80 6.85 -13.21 13.35
C LYS A 80 7.53 -13.44 14.70
N ASN A 81 8.33 -14.50 14.81
CA ASN A 81 8.87 -14.98 16.09
C ASN A 81 10.33 -14.58 16.33
N ASP A 82 10.98 -13.98 15.32
CA ASP A 82 12.38 -13.59 15.43
C ASP A 82 12.58 -12.24 14.71
N PRO A 83 12.52 -11.12 15.45
CA PRO A 83 12.76 -9.78 14.92
C PRO A 83 14.17 -9.62 14.33
N SER A 84 15.12 -10.45 14.78
CA SER A 84 16.50 -10.51 14.31
C SER A 84 16.65 -11.28 12.99
N ALA A 85 15.62 -12.01 12.56
CA ALA A 85 15.66 -12.75 11.31
C ALA A 85 15.77 -11.80 10.13
N ARG A 86 16.65 -12.15 9.19
CA ARG A 86 16.82 -11.39 7.95
C ARG A 86 15.49 -11.32 7.18
N PRO A 87 15.13 -10.14 6.64
CA PRO A 87 13.95 -10.01 5.80
C PRO A 87 14.05 -10.90 4.57
N PHE A 88 12.92 -11.36 4.06
CA PHE A 88 12.84 -12.17 2.85
C PHE A 88 11.66 -11.74 1.99
N TYR A 89 11.74 -11.97 0.68
CA TYR A 89 10.60 -11.83 -0.21
C TYR A 89 9.67 -13.03 -0.06
N GLY A 90 8.40 -12.80 0.19
CA GLY A 90 7.36 -13.83 0.19
C GLY A 90 6.22 -13.47 -0.74
N CYS A 91 5.62 -14.49 -1.37
CA CYS A 91 4.47 -14.29 -2.25
C CYS A 91 3.23 -13.83 -1.49
N SER A 92 2.41 -12.99 -2.13
CA SER A 92 1.09 -12.57 -1.66
C SER A 92 0.05 -13.68 -1.67
N HIS A 93 0.19 -14.69 -2.54
CA HIS A 93 -0.72 -15.84 -2.66
C HIS A 93 -0.37 -17.00 -1.71
N PHE A 94 0.37 -16.79 -0.63
CA PHE A 94 0.53 -17.83 0.39
C PHE A 94 -0.84 -18.12 1.04
N PRO A 95 -1.28 -19.39 1.22
CA PRO A 95 -0.50 -20.63 1.17
C PRO A 95 -0.41 -21.32 -0.20
N GLU A 96 -1.17 -20.88 -1.20
CA GLU A 96 -1.23 -21.49 -2.54
C GLU A 96 0.10 -21.36 -3.29
N CYS A 97 0.78 -20.23 -3.15
CA CYS A 97 2.13 -20.01 -3.66
C CYS A 97 3.13 -19.83 -2.51
N ARG A 98 3.99 -20.84 -2.30
CA ARG A 98 5.04 -20.85 -1.26
C ARG A 98 6.40 -20.34 -1.76
N HIS A 99 6.44 -19.57 -2.84
CA HIS A 99 7.70 -19.02 -3.36
C HIS A 99 8.28 -17.98 -2.41
N THR A 100 9.56 -18.11 -2.10
CA THR A 100 10.31 -17.20 -1.23
C THR A 100 11.70 -16.95 -1.79
N GLU A 101 12.22 -15.74 -1.61
CA GLU A 101 13.56 -15.34 -2.03
C GLU A 101 14.24 -14.52 -0.94
N ASN A 102 15.57 -14.47 -0.95
CA ASN A 102 16.31 -13.62 -0.03
C ASN A 102 16.08 -12.15 -0.40
N ALA A 103 15.69 -11.32 0.57
CA ALA A 103 15.62 -9.88 0.34
C ALA A 103 17.05 -9.32 0.36
N PRO A 104 17.38 -8.31 -0.48
CA PRO A 104 18.65 -7.62 -0.36
C PRO A 104 18.75 -7.03 1.04
N GLU A 105 19.90 -7.22 1.67
CA GLU A 105 20.19 -6.63 2.97
C GLU A 105 20.02 -5.12 2.85
N GLN A 106 19.18 -4.54 3.72
CA GLN A 106 19.12 -3.10 3.84
C GLN A 106 20.46 -2.67 4.42
N THR A 107 21.44 -2.37 3.55
CA THR A 107 22.61 -1.61 3.94
C THR A 107 22.06 -0.28 4.42
N ASN A 108 21.87 -0.16 5.73
CA ASN A 108 21.67 1.11 6.39
C ASN A 108 22.91 1.95 6.06
N HIS A 109 22.88 2.69 4.95
CA HIS A 109 23.59 3.95 4.83
C HIS A 109 22.94 4.87 5.85
N ARG A 110 23.32 4.64 7.11
CA ARG A 110 23.27 5.58 8.21
C ARG A 110 23.97 6.82 7.65
N LYS A 111 23.20 7.79 7.14
CA LYS A 111 23.68 9.16 6.97
C LYS A 111 24.13 9.60 8.35
N LYS A 112 25.39 9.32 8.65
CA LYS A 112 26.15 9.93 9.73
C LYS A 112 26.62 11.24 9.12
N LYS A 113 26.32 12.33 9.84
CA LYS A 113 26.74 13.72 9.62
C LYS A 113 25.78 14.57 8.79
#